data_AF-A0A2A5V851-F1
#
_entry.id   AF-A0A2A5V851-F1
#
_cell.length_a   1.000
_cell.length_b   1.000
_cell.length_c   1.000
_cell.angle_alpha   90.00
_cell.angle_beta   90.00
_cell.angle_gamma   90.00
#
_symmetry.space_group_name_H-M   'P 1'
#
loop_
_entity.id
_entity.type
_entity.pdbx_description
1 polymer ?
#
loop_
_entity_poly.entity_id
_entity_poly.type
_entity_poly.pdbx_seq_one_letter_code
_entity_poly.pdbx_strand_id
1 'polypeptide(L)'
;MNLFLVGTIIFVIIYLFLNWFAKTSSKKIAQFLKRLAIFLSIVLAAILTIGGKFLFSLPFLLILLTGLKIKGLTAFQMFQLWRLIQFLRNSGRFSQSQFGRTKGSSSISSNDAYKLLGLKKGCSKEAVVKAASKLQKKIHPDVNRDINTEELSKLVNEAKEKILKEIV
;
A
#
# COMPACT_ATOMS: atom_id res chain seq x y z
N MET A 1 -3.60 -56.38 -4.40
CA MET A 1 -4.03 -55.17 -3.65
C MET A 1 -5.46 -55.43 -3.20
N ASN A 2 -5.67 -55.73 -1.91
CA ASN A 2 -6.95 -56.26 -1.43
C ASN A 2 -7.97 -55.12 -1.32
N LEU A 3 -8.61 -54.78 -2.44
CA LEU A 3 -9.66 -53.76 -2.53
C LEU A 3 -10.82 -54.04 -1.54
N PHE A 4 -11.14 -55.32 -1.31
CA PHE A 4 -12.10 -55.74 -0.29
C PHE A 4 -11.66 -55.34 1.12
N LEU A 5 -10.38 -55.57 1.49
CA LEU A 5 -9.85 -55.16 2.80
C LEU A 5 -9.93 -53.64 2.97
N VAL A 6 -9.51 -52.87 1.96
CA VAL A 6 -9.55 -51.40 1.97
C VAL A 6 -11.00 -50.90 2.13
N GLY A 7 -11.95 -51.52 1.43
CA GLY A 7 -13.37 -51.20 1.54
C GLY A 7 -13.93 -51.42 2.95
N THR A 8 -13.65 -52.57 3.56
CA THR A 8 -14.07 -52.84 4.96
C THR A 8 -13.43 -51.88 5.95
N ILE A 9 -12.14 -51.54 5.79
CA ILE A 9 -11.43 -50.61 6.68
C ILE A 9 -12.09 -49.22 6.60
N ILE A 10 -12.35 -48.71 5.40
CA ILE A 10 -13.02 -47.42 5.19
C ILE A 10 -14.42 -47.44 5.82
N PHE A 11 -15.17 -48.53 5.64
CA PHE A 11 -16.52 -48.67 6.19
C PHE A 11 -16.51 -48.62 7.73
N VAL A 12 -15.57 -49.31 8.39
CA VAL A 12 -15.41 -49.30 9.85
C VAL A 12 -15.04 -47.89 10.35
N ILE A 13 -14.14 -47.20 9.65
CA ILE A 13 -13.74 -45.82 9.99
C ILE A 13 -14.94 -44.87 9.89
N ILE A 14 -15.72 -44.95 8.81
CA ILE A 14 -16.92 -44.13 8.61
C ILE A 14 -17.95 -44.42 9.69
N TYR A 15 -18.17 -45.70 10.02
CA TYR A 15 -19.11 -46.10 11.07
C TYR A 15 -18.71 -45.52 12.44
N LEU A 16 -17.43 -45.63 12.82
CA LEU A 16 -16.92 -45.05 14.06
C LEU A 16 -17.07 -43.52 14.07
N PHE A 17 -16.79 -42.87 12.95
CA PHE A 17 -16.94 -41.42 12.81
C PHE A 17 -18.41 -40.97 12.97
N LEU A 18 -19.34 -41.63 12.29
CA LEU A 18 -20.78 -41.36 12.40
C LEU A 18 -21.31 -41.63 13.80
N ASN A 19 -20.85 -42.71 14.46
CA ASN A 19 -21.26 -43.04 15.82
C ASN A 19 -20.76 -41.99 16.83
N TRP A 20 -19.53 -41.50 16.66
CA TRP A 20 -18.99 -40.41 17.47
C TRP A 20 -19.71 -39.08 17.21
N PHE A 21 -20.03 -38.80 15.94
CA PHE A 21 -20.79 -37.62 15.54
C PHE A 21 -22.20 -37.62 16.14
N ALA A 22 -22.91 -38.75 16.10
CA ALA A 22 -24.25 -38.89 16.64
C ALA A 22 -24.31 -38.75 18.17
N LYS A 23 -23.26 -39.19 18.89
CA LYS A 23 -23.16 -39.06 20.35
C LYS A 23 -22.69 -37.67 20.83
N THR A 24 -22.20 -36.83 19.93
CA THR A 24 -21.65 -35.52 20.27
C THR A 24 -22.72 -34.44 20.19
N SER A 25 -22.78 -33.55 21.18
CA SER A 25 -23.78 -32.48 21.20
C SER A 25 -23.61 -31.49 20.04
N SER A 26 -24.73 -30.98 19.50
CA SER A 26 -24.76 -30.06 18.36
C SER A 26 -23.86 -28.81 18.55
N LYS A 27 -23.75 -28.32 19.79
CA LYS A 27 -22.87 -27.20 20.15
C LYS A 27 -21.38 -27.54 19.99
N LYS A 28 -20.96 -28.74 20.37
CA LYS A 28 -19.56 -29.18 20.23
C LYS A 28 -19.20 -29.43 18.78
N ILE A 29 -20.12 -29.99 17.99
CA ILE A 29 -19.97 -30.17 16.54
C ILE A 29 -19.77 -28.82 15.85
N ALA A 30 -20.62 -27.84 16.14
CA ALA A 30 -20.49 -26.50 15.55
C ALA A 30 -19.15 -25.83 15.93
N GLN A 31 -18.70 -26.00 17.18
CA GLN A 31 -17.40 -25.47 17.63
C GLN A 31 -16.23 -26.17 16.92
N PHE A 32 -16.32 -27.49 16.74
CA PHE A 32 -15.32 -28.30 16.03
C PHE A 32 -15.25 -27.92 14.55
N LEU A 33 -16.40 -27.84 13.85
CA LEU A 33 -16.45 -27.37 12.46
C LEU A 33 -15.86 -25.98 12.29
N LYS A 34 -16.16 -25.05 13.21
CA LYS A 34 -15.56 -23.71 13.18
C LYS A 34 -14.03 -23.77 13.30
N ARG A 35 -13.51 -24.55 14.26
CA ARG A 35 -12.06 -24.73 14.43
C ARG A 35 -11.42 -25.40 13.21
N LEU A 36 -12.08 -26.41 12.64
CA LEU A 36 -11.62 -27.10 11.44
C LEU A 36 -11.58 -26.16 10.23
N ALA A 37 -12.63 -25.35 10.02
CA ALA A 37 -12.67 -24.35 8.96
C ALA A 37 -11.57 -23.29 9.10
N ILE A 38 -11.28 -22.84 10.33
CA ILE A 38 -10.18 -21.90 10.62
C ILE A 38 -8.81 -22.55 10.31
N PHE A 39 -8.61 -23.81 10.71
CA PHE A 39 -7.37 -24.53 10.44
C PHE A 39 -7.16 -24.75 8.94
N LEU A 40 -8.19 -25.20 8.23
CA LEU A 40 -8.16 -25.41 6.79
C LEU A 40 -7.86 -24.10 6.04
N SER A 41 -8.46 -22.99 6.50
CA SER A 41 -8.20 -21.64 5.99
C SER A 41 -6.72 -21.23 6.14
N ILE A 42 -6.11 -21.48 7.31
CA ILE A 42 -4.69 -21.19 7.56
C ILE A 42 -3.78 -22.04 6.66
N VAL A 43 -4.07 -23.33 6.53
CA VAL A 43 -3.29 -24.23 5.65
C VAL A 43 -3.38 -23.79 4.20
N LEU A 44 -4.57 -23.44 3.73
CA LEU A 44 -4.78 -22.97 2.36
C LEU A 44 -4.06 -21.63 2.13
N ALA A 45 -4.10 -20.72 3.10
CA ALA A 45 -3.38 -19.45 3.03
C ALA A 45 -1.86 -19.68 2.90
N ALA A 46 -1.27 -20.59 3.69
CA ALA A 46 0.15 -20.93 3.61
C ALA A 46 0.53 -21.50 2.23
N ILE A 47 -0.29 -22.38 1.66
CA ILE A 47 -0.07 -22.95 0.33
C ILE A 47 -0.13 -21.85 -0.76
N LEU A 48 -1.07 -20.92 -0.65
CA LEU A 48 -1.24 -19.82 -1.61
C LEU A 48 -0.11 -18.77 -1.55
N THR A 49 0.44 -18.49 -0.35
CA THR A 49 1.56 -17.55 -0.19
C THR A 49 2.84 -18.11 -0.78
N ILE A 50 3.12 -19.40 -0.58
CA ILE A 50 4.21 -20.12 -1.24
C ILE A 50 4.02 -20.13 -2.77
N GLY A 51 2.78 -20.27 -3.24
CA GLY A 51 2.44 -20.21 -4.66
C GLY A 51 2.49 -18.82 -5.31
N GLY A 52 2.94 -17.78 -4.60
CA GLY A 52 3.04 -16.40 -5.12
C GLY A 52 1.69 -15.71 -5.37
N LYS A 53 0.56 -16.34 -5.02
CA LYS A 53 -0.80 -15.85 -5.25
C LYS A 53 -1.39 -15.22 -3.99
N PHE A 54 -0.72 -14.19 -3.45
CA PHE A 54 -1.17 -13.43 -2.28
C PHE A 54 -2.56 -12.79 -2.46
N LEU A 55 -2.97 -12.47 -3.69
CA LEU A 55 -4.33 -11.97 -3.95
C LEU A 55 -5.44 -12.97 -3.56
N PHE A 56 -5.14 -14.27 -3.59
CA PHE A 56 -6.11 -15.31 -3.30
C PHE A 56 -6.22 -15.64 -1.80
N SER A 57 -5.25 -15.23 -0.97
CA SER A 57 -5.33 -15.38 0.50
C SER A 57 -6.14 -14.28 1.18
N LEU A 58 -6.39 -13.17 0.47
CA LEU A 58 -7.15 -12.00 0.93
C LEU A 58 -8.61 -12.34 1.33
N PRO A 59 -9.42 -13.06 0.53
CA PRO A 59 -10.77 -13.46 0.94
C PRO A 59 -10.77 -14.40 2.17
N PHE A 60 -9.76 -15.28 2.29
CA PHE A 60 -9.61 -16.14 3.46
C PHE A 60 -9.27 -15.36 4.74
N LEU A 61 -8.46 -14.32 4.62
CA LEU A 61 -8.13 -13.41 5.73
C LEU A 61 -9.39 -12.66 6.20
N LEU A 62 -10.22 -12.17 5.26
CA LEU A 62 -11.50 -11.52 5.57
C LEU A 62 -12.51 -12.48 6.27
N ILE A 63 -12.55 -13.75 5.86
CA ILE A 63 -13.33 -14.80 6.55
C ILE A 63 -12.80 -15.05 7.97
N LEU A 64 -11.48 -15.03 8.18
CA LEU A 64 -10.89 -15.21 9.50
C LEU A 64 -11.22 -14.03 10.44
N LEU A 65 -11.10 -12.80 9.90
CA LEU A 65 -11.42 -11.55 10.60
C LEU A 65 -12.89 -11.46 11.02
N THR A 66 -13.81 -11.99 10.23
CA THR A 66 -15.24 -12.05 10.58
C THR A 66 -15.54 -13.13 11.63
N GLY A 67 -14.75 -14.20 11.68
CA GLY A 67 -14.86 -15.27 12.68
C GLY A 67 -14.34 -14.88 14.06
N LEU A 68 -13.27 -14.09 14.14
CA LEU A 68 -12.85 -13.43 15.36
C LEU A 68 -13.80 -12.25 15.59
N LYS A 69 -14.72 -12.35 16.55
CA LYS A 69 -15.68 -11.28 16.94
C LYS A 69 -15.00 -10.01 17.50
N ILE A 70 -14.03 -9.45 16.81
CA ILE A 70 -13.36 -8.20 17.16
C ILE A 70 -14.35 -7.10 16.75
N LYS A 71 -14.92 -6.41 17.74
CA LYS A 71 -15.97 -5.37 17.60
C LYS A 71 -15.58 -4.15 16.74
N GLY A 72 -14.51 -4.21 15.95
CA GLY A 72 -13.96 -3.07 15.20
C GLY A 72 -13.45 -3.37 13.78
N LEU A 73 -13.46 -4.64 13.36
CA LEU A 73 -12.96 -5.06 12.04
C LEU A 73 -14.04 -5.75 11.21
N THR A 74 -15.28 -5.32 11.38
CA THR A 74 -16.39 -5.81 10.58
C THR A 74 -16.17 -5.38 9.13
N ALA A 75 -16.58 -6.21 8.15
CA ALA A 75 -16.41 -5.93 6.71
C ALA A 75 -16.86 -4.51 6.30
N PHE A 76 -17.90 -3.99 6.97
CA PHE A 76 -18.41 -2.64 6.75
C PHE A 76 -17.44 -1.52 7.19
N GLN A 77 -16.71 -1.71 8.30
CA GLN A 77 -15.69 -0.76 8.76
C GLN A 77 -14.48 -0.75 7.81
N MET A 78 -14.12 -1.91 7.27
CA MET A 78 -13.08 -2.03 6.25
C MET A 78 -13.46 -1.29 4.95
N PHE A 79 -14.73 -1.36 4.55
CA PHE A 79 -15.24 -0.61 3.40
C PHE A 79 -15.19 0.92 3.62
N GLN A 80 -15.54 1.38 4.82
CA GLN A 80 -15.45 2.81 5.17
C GLN A 80 -14.00 3.32 5.17
N LEU A 81 -13.06 2.52 5.71
CA LEU A 81 -11.63 2.81 5.67
C LEU A 81 -11.11 2.87 4.23
N TRP A 82 -11.50 1.91 3.39
CA TRP A 82 -11.12 1.88 1.98
C TRP A 82 -11.59 3.16 1.24
N ARG A 83 -12.82 3.62 1.51
CA ARG A 83 -13.34 4.88 0.95
C ARG A 83 -12.53 6.09 1.43
N LEU A 84 -12.15 6.13 2.70
CA LEU A 84 -11.32 7.21 3.25
C LEU A 84 -9.92 7.22 2.63
N ILE A 85 -9.31 6.06 2.46
CA ILE A 85 -8.02 5.89 1.79
C ILE A 85 -8.12 6.34 0.33
N GLN A 86 -9.21 6.00 -0.37
CA GLN A 86 -9.44 6.45 -1.74
C GLN A 86 -9.59 7.97 -1.83
N PHE A 87 -10.31 8.58 -0.88
CA PHE A 87 -10.44 10.04 -0.77
C PHE A 87 -9.09 10.72 -0.49
N LEU A 88 -8.30 10.17 0.43
CA LEU A 88 -6.95 10.66 0.76
C LEU A 88 -5.96 10.50 -0.40
N ARG A 89 -6.12 9.43 -1.20
CA ARG A 89 -5.32 9.21 -2.41
C ARG A 89 -5.69 10.20 -3.51
N ASN A 90 -6.98 10.46 -3.70
CA ASN A 90 -7.47 11.44 -4.68
C ASN A 90 -7.21 12.89 -4.26
N SER A 91 -7.04 13.18 -2.97
CA SER A 91 -6.72 14.52 -2.47
C SER A 91 -5.26 14.95 -2.69
N GLY A 92 -4.48 14.15 -3.42
CA GLY A 92 -3.17 14.52 -3.97
C GLY A 92 -2.03 14.66 -2.96
N ARG A 93 -2.32 14.61 -1.65
CA ARG A 93 -1.33 14.78 -0.56
C ARG A 93 -0.50 13.54 -0.26
N PHE A 94 -0.90 12.38 -0.77
CA PHE A 94 -0.25 11.07 -0.54
C PHE A 94 0.22 10.38 -1.83
N SER A 95 0.40 11.11 -2.94
CA SER A 95 1.09 10.56 -4.10
C SER A 95 2.60 10.53 -3.86
N GLN A 96 3.04 9.70 -2.91
CA GLN A 96 4.42 9.23 -2.71
C GLN A 96 4.81 8.24 -3.83
N SER A 97 4.31 8.42 -5.05
CA SER A 97 4.66 7.62 -6.23
C SER A 97 5.93 8.12 -6.94
N GLN A 98 6.66 9.04 -6.30
CA GLN A 98 7.95 9.58 -6.74
C GLN A 98 9.13 9.15 -5.84
N PHE A 99 8.92 8.26 -4.85
CA PHE A 99 10.02 7.82 -3.95
C PHE A 99 10.89 6.68 -4.52
N GLY A 100 10.78 6.37 -5.82
CA GLY A 100 11.52 5.26 -6.42
C GLY A 100 11.63 5.25 -7.94
N ARG A 101 11.21 6.32 -8.64
CA ARG A 101 11.59 6.48 -10.04
C ARG A 101 12.94 7.16 -10.10
N THR A 102 13.95 6.37 -10.42
CA THR A 102 15.21 6.83 -10.98
C THR A 102 14.93 7.95 -11.98
N LYS A 103 15.57 9.11 -11.76
CA LYS A 103 15.56 10.27 -12.65
C LYS A 103 16.01 9.84 -14.06
N GLY A 104 15.06 9.44 -14.90
CA GLY A 104 15.18 9.64 -16.34
C GLY A 104 15.02 11.14 -16.58
N SER A 105 16.15 11.86 -16.64
CA SER A 105 16.30 13.22 -17.15
C SER A 105 15.08 14.14 -17.01
N SER A 106 14.61 14.40 -15.79
CA SER A 106 13.60 15.42 -15.55
C SER A 106 14.28 16.80 -15.58
N SER A 107 14.69 17.24 -16.76
CA SER A 107 15.07 18.65 -16.94
C SER A 107 13.83 19.47 -16.58
N ILE A 108 13.91 20.33 -15.56
CA ILE A 108 12.82 21.26 -15.19
C ILE A 108 12.25 21.90 -16.46
N SER A 109 10.93 21.87 -16.72
CA SER A 109 10.39 22.56 -17.90
C SER A 109 10.60 24.07 -17.74
N SER A 110 10.90 24.80 -18.82
CA SER A 110 11.12 26.26 -18.73
C SER A 110 9.96 26.98 -18.06
N ASN A 111 8.73 26.54 -18.31
CA ASN A 111 7.52 27.09 -17.67
C ASN A 111 7.52 26.86 -16.15
N ASP A 112 7.96 25.69 -15.70
CA ASP A 112 8.03 25.36 -14.28
C ASP A 112 9.15 26.14 -13.58
N ALA A 113 10.26 26.42 -14.29
CA ALA A 113 11.32 27.29 -13.78
C ALA A 113 10.80 28.72 -13.51
N TYR A 114 10.05 29.31 -14.44
CA TYR A 114 9.48 30.65 -14.27
C TYR A 114 8.47 30.69 -13.11
N LYS A 115 7.60 29.68 -13.01
CA LYS A 115 6.66 29.54 -11.89
C LYS A 115 7.37 29.39 -10.55
N LEU A 116 8.47 28.65 -10.52
CA LEU A 116 9.24 28.42 -9.30
C LEU A 116 9.92 29.67 -8.76
N LEU A 117 10.45 30.51 -9.66
CA LEU A 117 11.01 31.82 -9.28
C LEU A 117 9.94 32.91 -9.10
N GLY A 118 8.67 32.63 -9.44
CA GLY A 118 7.56 33.59 -9.38
C GLY A 118 7.67 34.70 -10.43
N LEU A 119 8.32 34.43 -11.56
CA LEU A 119 8.56 35.38 -12.64
C LEU A 119 7.70 35.05 -13.87
N LYS A 120 7.41 36.06 -14.70
CA LYS A 120 6.74 35.86 -16.00
C LYS A 120 7.77 35.62 -17.10
N LYS A 121 7.36 34.97 -18.19
CA LYS A 121 8.21 34.80 -19.38
C LYS A 121 8.57 36.16 -19.95
N GLY A 122 9.86 36.40 -20.24
CA GLY A 122 10.37 37.69 -20.74
C GLY A 122 10.97 38.63 -19.68
N CYS A 123 11.31 38.13 -18.47
CA CYS A 123 12.01 38.93 -17.47
C CYS A 123 13.48 39.21 -17.84
N SER A 124 14.03 40.33 -17.35
CA SER A 124 15.45 40.65 -17.53
C SER A 124 16.36 39.68 -16.76
N LYS A 125 17.58 39.46 -17.25
CA LYS A 125 18.59 38.58 -16.61
C LYS A 125 18.81 38.95 -15.14
N GLU A 126 18.81 40.24 -14.82
CA GLU A 126 18.97 40.76 -13.45
C GLU A 126 17.81 40.40 -12.53
N ALA A 127 16.57 40.42 -13.04
CA ALA A 127 15.39 40.07 -12.26
C ALA A 127 15.39 38.59 -11.85
N VAL A 128 15.87 37.71 -12.74
CA VAL A 128 16.02 36.27 -12.48
C VAL A 128 17.04 36.01 -11.37
N VAL A 129 18.20 36.66 -11.44
CA VAL A 129 19.25 36.54 -10.42
C VAL A 129 18.75 37.05 -9.06
N LYS A 130 18.06 38.19 -9.04
CA LYS A 130 17.50 38.77 -7.81
C LYS A 130 16.45 37.88 -7.16
N ALA A 131 15.54 37.29 -7.96
CA ALA A 131 14.52 36.37 -7.47
C ALA A 131 15.12 35.07 -6.92
N ALA A 132 16.08 34.48 -7.64
CA ALA A 132 16.78 33.27 -7.20
C ALA A 132 17.53 33.50 -5.88
N SER A 133 18.30 34.58 -5.77
CA SER A 133 19.02 34.93 -4.52
C SER A 133 18.08 35.19 -3.35
N LYS A 134 16.89 35.76 -3.60
CA LYS A 134 15.86 35.97 -2.56
C LYS A 134 15.26 34.66 -2.07
N LEU A 135 15.01 33.70 -2.97
CA LEU A 135 14.53 32.37 -2.60
C LEU A 135 15.60 31.57 -1.87
N GLN A 136 16.85 31.64 -2.32
CA GLN A 136 17.97 30.91 -1.70
C GLN A 136 18.23 31.36 -0.26
N LYS A 137 18.12 32.66 0.03
CA LYS A 137 18.20 33.18 1.41
C LYS A 137 17.09 32.64 2.33
N LYS A 138 15.91 32.34 1.79
CA LYS A 138 14.78 31.79 2.56
C LYS A 138 14.91 30.29 2.82
N ILE A 139 15.65 29.58 1.98
CA ILE A 139 15.82 28.12 2.01
C ILE A 139 17.18 27.75 2.63
N HIS A 140 17.97 28.74 3.05
CA HIS A 140 19.29 28.51 3.61
C HIS A 140 19.21 27.64 4.88
N PRO A 141 20.06 26.60 5.02
CA PRO A 141 20.02 25.69 6.16
C PRO A 141 20.24 26.37 7.53
N ASP A 142 20.84 27.56 7.52
CA ASP A 142 21.02 28.39 8.72
C ASP A 142 19.73 29.08 9.19
N VAL A 143 18.78 29.31 8.27
CA VAL A 143 17.50 29.96 8.57
C VAL A 143 16.38 28.93 8.77
N ASN A 144 16.50 27.75 8.16
CA ASN A 144 15.52 26.67 8.25
C ASN A 144 16.24 25.33 8.51
N ARG A 145 16.09 24.80 9.73
CA ARG A 145 16.66 23.49 10.15
C ARG A 145 15.77 22.29 9.78
N ASP A 146 14.64 22.54 9.12
CA ASP A 146 13.72 21.48 8.67
C ASP A 146 14.09 20.91 7.29
N ILE A 147 13.60 19.69 7.08
CA ILE A 147 13.93 18.67 6.06
C ILE A 147 14.15 19.23 4.63
N ASN A 148 15.24 18.76 4.00
CA ASN A 148 15.60 18.84 2.57
C ASN A 148 15.84 20.24 1.95
N THR A 149 16.44 21.16 2.71
CA THR A 149 16.94 22.45 2.18
C THR A 149 17.98 22.31 1.06
N GLU A 150 18.77 21.24 1.06
CA GLU A 150 19.76 20.94 0.01
C GLU A 150 19.12 20.66 -1.35
N GLU A 151 18.07 19.82 -1.37
CA GLU A 151 17.37 19.46 -2.60
C GLU A 151 16.65 20.66 -3.20
N LEU A 152 15.99 21.46 -2.35
CA LEU A 152 15.32 22.70 -2.76
C LEU A 152 16.31 23.72 -3.32
N SER A 153 17.49 23.84 -2.70
CA SER A 153 18.56 24.74 -3.18
C SER A 153 19.09 24.31 -4.56
N LYS A 154 19.26 23.01 -4.78
CA LYS A 154 19.67 22.47 -6.07
C LYS A 154 18.63 22.76 -7.16
N LEU A 155 17.36 22.66 -6.81
CA LEU A 155 16.24 22.86 -7.73
C LEU A 155 16.09 24.35 -8.14
N VAL A 156 16.30 25.28 -7.20
CA VAL A 156 16.33 26.73 -7.49
C VAL A 156 17.49 27.10 -8.41
N ASN A 157 18.66 26.50 -8.22
CA ASN A 157 19.83 26.74 -9.08
C ASN A 157 19.59 26.22 -10.51
N GLU A 158 19.04 25.01 -10.66
CA GLU A 158 18.70 24.43 -11.96
C GLU A 158 17.67 25.31 -12.72
N ALA A 159 16.66 25.82 -12.03
CA ALA A 159 15.69 26.75 -12.60
C ALA A 159 16.32 28.07 -13.07
N LYS A 160 17.23 28.65 -12.27
CA LYS A 160 17.98 29.86 -12.63
C LYS A 160 18.82 29.66 -13.89
N GLU A 161 19.60 28.59 -13.95
CA GLU A 161 20.45 28.29 -15.12
C GLU A 161 19.62 28.07 -16.38
N LYS A 162 18.48 27.39 -16.27
CA LYS A 162 17.63 27.11 -17.43
C LYS A 162 16.99 28.38 -17.99
N ILE A 163 16.51 29.27 -17.11
CA ILE A 163 15.96 30.57 -17.54
C ILE A 163 17.05 31.44 -18.17
N LEU A 164 18.26 31.46 -17.60
CA LEU A 164 19.38 32.21 -18.18
C LEU A 164 19.76 31.68 -19.57
N LYS A 165 19.72 30.37 -19.80
CA LYS A 165 19.94 29.77 -21.13
C LYS A 165 18.85 30.08 -22.15
N GLU A 166 17.64 30.44 -21.72
CA GLU A 166 16.53 30.82 -22.61
C GLU A 166 16.53 32.33 -22.95
N ILE A 167 17.14 33.15 -22.09
CA ILE A 167 17.24 34.62 -22.26
C ILE A 167 18.55 35.03 -22.96
N VAL A 168 19.59 34.18 -22.93
CA VAL A 168 20.85 34.35 -23.68
C VAL A 168 20.67 33.90 -25.12
#